data_AF-A0A562DIY6-F1
#
_entry.id   AF-A0A562DIY6-F1
#
_cell.length_a   1.000
_cell.length_b   1.000
_cell.length_c   1.000
_cell.angle_alpha   90.00
_cell.angle_beta   90.00
_cell.angle_gamma   90.00
#
_symmetry.space_group_name_H-M   'P 1'
#
loop_
_entity.id
_entity.type
_entity.pdbx_description
1 polymer ?
#
loop_
_entity_poly.entity_id
_entity_poly.type
_entity_poly.pdbx_seq_one_letter_code
_entity_poly.pdbx_strand_id
1 'polypeptide(L)'
;MSAPRLALALHAAGGGPVLHLRLVAAPAEARWLRLCARGPDARALCVPLRADAGGDACAEVPVASLLGPGPLRWDVRLAASPGDAGVHLCPAPEAGAARHFFRAQAAGHGLSAYLSDSAGSLVLLAAPAARHAAVADAEDAKARFQTELRDAPLEPDLVLFESFLGKAYAGNPRYVYEALRELRPDLRCVWAYDGTQPIPGDPPRVRRGSPEYYRVLARAGYRVNNVVFAGHGRKPETVYLQTWHGTPLKRLGWDIEVAGPEADARDNFHRESRAWTVLLSANPYSSDTFRRAFRYDGPVLEPRYPLTDPLVAPCPDRDALAARLGLPVGRRYVLYAPTWRDHRPVGTWRFDFDLHLDLDAVSAALAPDQVLLVKGHHLATGLDAARLPGNVIDVSALEDVTELCALADVLVTDYSSVFFDFAVTGRPILFYCYDLELYARQVRGFYLDMERDLPGPVARTTPELLALLRDLPAVQARYAARYRAFRQEYCALADGAAARRVVEAVFGPAAEARACA
;
A
#
# COMPACT_ATOMS: atom_id res chain seq x y z
N MET A 1 3.84 -11.22 -40.30
CA MET A 1 5.10 -11.92 -40.00
C MET A 1 4.91 -12.70 -38.72
N SER A 2 5.33 -13.97 -38.65
CA SER A 2 5.30 -14.75 -37.40
C SER A 2 6.23 -14.11 -36.36
N ALA A 3 5.82 -14.08 -35.09
CA ALA A 3 6.70 -13.63 -34.02
C ALA A 3 7.97 -14.50 -33.96
N PRO A 4 9.16 -13.92 -33.71
CA PRO A 4 10.39 -14.68 -33.62
C PRO A 4 10.30 -15.66 -32.44
N ARG A 5 10.83 -16.87 -32.61
CA ARG A 5 11.00 -17.80 -31.49
C ARG A 5 12.36 -17.58 -30.86
N LEU A 6 12.41 -17.57 -29.54
CA LEU A 6 13.63 -17.32 -28.77
C LEU A 6 14.06 -18.58 -28.03
N ALA A 7 15.32 -18.96 -28.17
CA ALA A 7 15.98 -19.91 -27.30
C ALA A 7 17.13 -19.22 -26.54
N LEU A 8 17.26 -19.53 -25.25
CA LEU A 8 18.25 -18.96 -24.35
C LEU A 8 19.05 -20.08 -23.69
N ALA A 9 20.38 -19.94 -23.66
CA ALA A 9 21.26 -20.87 -22.99
C ALA A 9 22.42 -20.13 -22.31
N LEU A 10 22.86 -20.63 -21.15
CA LEU A 10 24.04 -20.13 -20.46
C LEU A 10 25.20 -21.10 -20.69
N HIS A 11 26.32 -20.59 -21.20
CA HIS A 11 27.52 -21.38 -21.46
C HIS A 11 28.72 -20.84 -20.66
N ALA A 12 29.61 -21.74 -20.25
CA ALA A 12 30.93 -21.37 -19.75
C ALA A 12 31.87 -21.17 -20.95
N ALA A 13 32.53 -20.01 -21.02
CA ALA A 13 33.58 -19.73 -22.00
C ALA A 13 34.88 -19.38 -21.29
N GLY A 14 36.02 -19.46 -22.00
CA GLY A 14 37.34 -19.14 -21.44
C GLY A 14 37.49 -17.72 -20.87
N GLY A 15 36.59 -16.79 -21.25
CA GLY A 15 36.50 -15.42 -20.73
C GLY A 15 35.41 -15.19 -19.67
N GLY A 16 34.76 -16.24 -19.17
CA GLY A 16 33.65 -16.18 -18.22
C GLY A 16 32.31 -16.67 -18.80
N PRO A 17 31.23 -16.65 -18.00
CA PRO A 17 29.91 -17.11 -18.46
C PRO A 17 29.30 -16.17 -19.51
N VAL A 18 28.70 -16.76 -20.55
CA VAL A 18 28.07 -16.06 -21.68
C VAL A 18 26.64 -16.51 -21.83
N LEU A 19 25.71 -15.56 -21.92
CA LEU A 19 24.32 -15.80 -22.27
C LEU A 19 24.20 -15.83 -23.80
N HIS A 20 23.86 -16.98 -24.35
CA HIS A 20 23.61 -17.18 -25.77
C HIS A 20 22.10 -17.04 -26.05
N LEU A 21 21.76 -16.10 -26.93
CA LEU A 21 20.41 -15.88 -27.43
C LEU A 21 20.34 -16.34 -28.88
N ARG A 22 19.42 -17.25 -29.20
CA ARG A 22 19.14 -17.70 -30.57
C ARG A 22 17.73 -17.31 -30.97
N LEU A 23 17.61 -16.63 -32.12
CA LEU A 23 16.37 -16.13 -32.68
C LEU A 23 16.06 -16.84 -34.00
N VAL A 24 14.97 -17.61 -34.00
CA VAL A 24 14.44 -18.23 -35.21
C VAL A 24 13.52 -17.22 -35.90
N ALA A 25 13.73 -17.02 -37.21
CA ALA A 25 13.00 -16.05 -38.03
C ALA A 25 13.13 -14.59 -37.55
N ALA A 26 14.35 -14.15 -37.24
CA ALA A 26 14.62 -12.74 -36.96
C ALA A 26 14.34 -11.85 -38.20
N PRO A 27 13.92 -10.58 -38.01
CA PRO A 27 13.76 -9.62 -39.11
C PRO A 27 15.04 -9.49 -39.94
N ALA A 28 14.91 -9.42 -41.26
CA ALA A 28 16.04 -9.47 -42.19
C ALA A 28 17.00 -8.28 -42.03
N GLU A 29 16.50 -7.16 -41.52
CA GLU A 29 17.21 -5.92 -41.25
C GLU A 29 17.90 -5.90 -39.86
N ALA A 30 17.57 -6.82 -38.96
CA ALA A 30 18.18 -6.88 -37.63
C ALA A 30 19.65 -7.35 -37.74
N ARG A 31 20.57 -6.53 -37.23
CA ARG A 31 22.01 -6.82 -37.20
C ARG A 31 22.60 -6.72 -35.81
N TRP A 32 21.88 -6.12 -34.87
CA TRP A 32 22.33 -5.88 -33.50
C TRP A 32 21.22 -6.18 -32.50
N LEU A 33 21.64 -6.71 -31.35
CA LEU A 33 20.85 -6.80 -30.13
C LEU A 33 21.21 -5.61 -29.24
N ARG A 34 20.25 -4.72 -28.98
CA ARG A 34 20.42 -3.58 -28.09
C ARG A 34 19.72 -3.87 -26.77
N LEU A 35 20.48 -3.88 -25.68
CA LEU A 35 19.98 -4.07 -24.32
C LEU A 35 20.03 -2.74 -23.59
N CYS A 36 18.89 -2.25 -23.11
CA CYS A 36 18.78 -0.98 -22.40
C CYS A 36 18.42 -1.24 -20.93
N ALA A 37 19.35 -0.96 -20.01
CA ALA A 37 19.08 -1.06 -18.58
C ALA A 37 18.15 0.07 -18.12
N ARG A 38 17.12 -0.28 -17.35
CA ARG A 38 16.24 0.69 -16.68
C ARG A 38 16.75 1.04 -15.29
N GLY A 39 16.63 2.31 -14.90
CA GLY A 39 16.97 2.79 -13.57
C GLY A 39 17.94 3.98 -13.59
N PRO A 40 18.41 4.44 -12.41
CA PRO A 40 19.35 5.56 -12.29
C PRO A 40 20.69 5.30 -12.99
N ASP A 41 21.11 4.04 -13.08
CA ASP A 41 22.31 3.61 -13.81
C ASP A 41 22.01 3.22 -15.27
N ALA A 42 21.15 3.99 -15.94
CA ALA A 42 20.71 3.70 -17.31
C ALA A 42 21.92 3.58 -18.25
N ARG A 43 22.10 2.39 -18.83
CA ARG A 43 23.17 2.08 -19.77
C ARG A 43 22.67 1.19 -20.88
N ALA A 44 23.33 1.26 -22.02
CA ALA A 44 23.01 0.43 -23.18
C ALA A 44 24.20 -0.47 -23.55
N LEU A 45 23.89 -1.69 -23.95
CA LEU A 45 24.84 -2.63 -24.53
C LEU A 45 24.36 -3.00 -25.93
N CYS A 46 25.24 -2.89 -26.93
CA CYS A 46 24.96 -3.32 -28.30
C CYS A 46 25.84 -4.53 -28.63
N VAL A 47 25.21 -5.65 -28.97
CA VAL A 47 25.87 -6.91 -29.31
C VAL A 47 25.54 -7.28 -30.75
N PRO A 48 26.52 -7.64 -31.60
CA PRO A 48 26.23 -8.02 -32.97
C PRO A 48 25.47 -9.34 -33.04
N LEU A 49 24.48 -9.41 -33.93
CA LEU A 49 23.82 -10.67 -34.31
C LEU A 49 24.63 -11.36 -35.39
N ARG A 50 24.91 -12.64 -35.20
CA ARG A 50 25.61 -13.50 -36.17
C ARG A 50 24.68 -14.61 -36.64
N ALA A 51 24.75 -14.99 -37.91
CA ALA A 51 24.03 -16.16 -38.39
C ALA A 51 24.72 -17.43 -37.86
N ASP A 52 23.95 -18.36 -37.31
CA ASP A 52 24.42 -19.73 -37.03
C ASP A 52 24.46 -20.57 -38.32
N ALA A 53 24.94 -21.81 -38.22
CA ALA A 53 25.03 -22.73 -39.36
C ALA A 53 23.66 -23.09 -39.96
N GLY A 54 22.55 -22.87 -39.24
CA GLY A 54 21.18 -23.07 -39.68
C GLY A 54 20.51 -21.80 -40.22
N GLY A 55 21.20 -20.65 -40.22
CA GLY A 55 20.68 -19.36 -40.67
C GLY A 55 19.90 -18.58 -39.60
N ASP A 56 19.85 -19.06 -38.35
CA ASP A 56 19.22 -18.33 -37.25
C ASP A 56 20.15 -17.22 -36.73
N ALA A 57 19.56 -16.14 -36.20
CA ALA A 57 20.34 -15.04 -35.65
C ALA A 57 20.71 -15.30 -34.18
N CYS A 58 21.99 -15.27 -33.88
CA CYS A 58 22.55 -15.54 -32.55
C CYS A 58 23.28 -14.32 -31.98
N ALA A 59 23.15 -14.09 -30.68
CA ALA A 59 23.92 -13.10 -29.94
C ALA A 59 24.55 -13.75 -28.69
N GLU A 60 25.81 -13.42 -28.44
CA GLU A 60 26.55 -13.80 -27.25
C GLU A 60 26.75 -12.60 -26.34
N VAL A 61 26.11 -12.63 -25.17
CA VAL A 61 26.17 -11.53 -24.21
C VAL A 61 27.01 -11.97 -23.01
N PRO A 62 28.19 -11.37 -22.78
CA PRO A 62 28.97 -11.63 -21.58
C PRO A 62 28.13 -11.33 -20.34
N VAL A 63 27.98 -12.30 -19.44
CA VAL A 63 27.11 -12.14 -18.26
C VAL A 63 27.58 -10.97 -17.40
N ALA A 64 28.88 -10.77 -17.26
CA ALA A 64 29.46 -9.66 -16.49
C ALA A 64 28.92 -8.28 -16.91
N SER A 65 28.57 -8.09 -18.19
CA SER A 65 28.01 -6.84 -18.71
C SER A 65 26.56 -6.59 -18.25
N LEU A 66 25.86 -7.64 -17.83
CA LEU A 66 24.47 -7.59 -17.35
C LEU A 66 24.36 -7.30 -15.85
N LEU A 67 25.45 -7.44 -15.10
CA LEU A 67 25.45 -7.39 -13.64
C LEU A 67 25.60 -5.96 -13.10
N GLY A 68 25.08 -5.74 -11.91
CA GLY A 68 25.22 -4.51 -11.15
C GLY A 68 25.14 -4.80 -9.65
N PRO A 69 25.38 -3.80 -8.78
CA PRO A 69 25.31 -3.97 -7.33
C PRO A 69 23.90 -4.33 -6.83
N GLY A 70 22.87 -4.06 -7.64
CA GLY A 70 21.47 -4.40 -7.38
C GLY A 70 20.78 -4.97 -8.62
N PRO A 71 19.44 -5.15 -8.54
CA PRO A 71 18.66 -5.65 -9.67
C PRO A 71 18.70 -4.72 -10.88
N LEU A 72 19.10 -5.26 -12.04
CA LEU A 72 19.05 -4.59 -13.33
C LEU A 72 18.05 -5.29 -14.24
N ARG A 73 17.13 -4.49 -14.81
CA ARG A 73 16.18 -4.93 -15.84
C ARG A 73 16.62 -4.35 -17.18
N TRP A 74 16.79 -5.22 -18.16
CA TRP A 74 17.28 -4.89 -19.50
C TRP A 74 16.17 -5.10 -20.52
N ASP A 75 15.68 -4.02 -21.12
CA ASP A 75 14.81 -4.12 -22.30
C ASP A 75 15.64 -4.61 -23.47
N VAL A 76 15.18 -5.65 -24.15
CA VAL A 76 15.88 -6.22 -25.30
C VAL A 76 15.22 -5.75 -26.60
N ARG A 77 16.04 -5.20 -27.49
CA ARG A 77 15.62 -4.64 -28.77
C ARG A 77 16.47 -5.17 -29.92
N LEU A 78 15.87 -5.23 -31.11
CA LEU A 78 16.55 -5.50 -32.37
C LEU A 78 16.83 -4.18 -33.08
N ALA A 79 18.03 -4.02 -33.62
CA ALA A 79 18.47 -2.80 -34.28
C ALA A 79 19.24 -3.10 -35.58
N ALA A 80 19.14 -2.19 -36.55
CA ALA A 80 19.88 -2.30 -37.81
C ALA A 80 21.35 -1.85 -37.67
N SER A 81 21.64 -0.97 -36.71
CA SER A 81 22.98 -0.46 -36.41
C SER A 81 23.16 -0.22 -34.90
N PRO A 82 24.39 -0.05 -34.38
CA PRO A 82 24.63 0.19 -32.95
C PRO A 82 23.98 1.48 -32.41
N GLY A 83 23.80 2.49 -33.27
CA GLY A 83 23.24 3.80 -32.89
C GLY A 83 21.70 3.87 -32.96
N ASP A 84 21.07 2.88 -33.59
CA ASP A 84 19.62 2.81 -33.76
C ASP A 84 18.92 2.51 -32.42
N ALA A 85 17.78 3.18 -32.18
CA ALA A 85 16.96 2.99 -30.99
C ALA A 85 16.37 1.58 -30.91
N GLY A 86 16.22 0.94 -32.07
CA GLY A 86 15.74 -0.43 -32.24
C GLY A 86 14.26 -0.61 -31.91
N VAL A 87 13.74 -1.77 -32.29
CA VAL A 87 12.37 -2.22 -32.00
C VAL A 87 12.38 -3.25 -30.88
N HIS A 88 11.35 -3.25 -30.05
CA HIS A 88 11.21 -4.24 -28.97
C HIS A 88 11.18 -5.67 -29.54
N LEU A 89 12.01 -6.55 -28.98
CA LEU A 89 11.95 -7.96 -29.30
C LEU A 89 10.76 -8.58 -28.57
N CYS A 90 9.73 -9.02 -29.28
CA CYS A 90 8.53 -9.64 -28.71
C CYS A 90 8.43 -11.10 -29.15
N PRO A 91 9.15 -12.03 -28.49
CA PRO A 91 9.13 -13.43 -28.87
C PRO A 91 7.85 -14.12 -28.37
N ALA A 92 7.44 -15.18 -29.06
CA ALA A 92 6.35 -16.04 -28.58
C ALA A 92 6.94 -17.06 -27.58
N PRO A 93 6.54 -17.03 -26.29
CA PRO A 93 6.95 -18.06 -25.33
C PRO A 93 6.18 -19.36 -25.61
N GLU A 94 6.69 -20.47 -25.10
CA GLU A 94 5.95 -21.74 -25.16
C GLU A 94 4.65 -21.65 -24.35
N ALA A 95 3.61 -22.32 -24.83
CA ALA A 95 2.33 -22.35 -24.13
C ALA A 95 2.50 -22.99 -22.74
N GLY A 96 2.03 -22.30 -21.70
CA GLY A 96 2.15 -22.76 -20.31
C GLY A 96 3.51 -22.51 -19.66
N ALA A 97 4.44 -21.82 -20.32
CA ALA A 97 5.70 -21.43 -19.71
C ALA A 97 5.49 -20.53 -18.47
N ALA A 98 6.40 -20.64 -17.50
CA ALA A 98 6.49 -19.68 -16.41
C ALA A 98 6.68 -18.25 -16.97
N ARG A 99 6.32 -17.22 -16.21
CA ARG A 99 6.56 -15.82 -16.62
C ARG A 99 8.05 -15.60 -16.86
N HIS A 100 8.89 -16.09 -15.94
CA HIS A 100 10.33 -16.21 -16.14
C HIS A 100 10.67 -17.53 -16.83
N PHE A 101 10.41 -17.61 -18.14
CA PHE A 101 10.58 -18.81 -18.96
C PHE A 101 12.04 -19.26 -19.14
N PHE A 102 13.02 -18.40 -18.82
CA PHE A 102 14.43 -18.78 -18.70
C PHE A 102 14.97 -18.34 -17.35
N ARG A 103 15.74 -19.20 -16.68
CA ARG A 103 16.44 -18.89 -15.43
C ARG A 103 17.81 -19.58 -15.40
N ALA A 104 18.83 -18.87 -14.93
CA ALA A 104 20.18 -19.41 -14.74
C ALA A 104 20.88 -18.68 -13.59
N GLN A 105 22.02 -19.21 -13.13
CA GLN A 105 22.88 -18.54 -12.15
C GLN A 105 24.31 -18.47 -12.66
N ALA A 106 24.96 -17.34 -12.43
CA ALA A 106 26.35 -17.11 -12.81
C ALA A 106 26.94 -15.97 -11.95
N ALA A 107 28.21 -16.10 -11.55
CA ALA A 107 28.95 -15.06 -10.82
C ALA A 107 28.19 -14.48 -9.60
N GLY A 108 27.56 -15.34 -8.79
CA GLY A 108 26.79 -14.93 -7.60
C GLY A 108 25.45 -14.23 -7.91
N HIS A 109 25.06 -14.17 -9.17
CA HIS A 109 23.82 -13.54 -9.63
C HIS A 109 22.87 -14.57 -10.23
N GLY A 110 21.57 -14.30 -10.10
CA GLY A 110 20.54 -14.94 -10.89
C GLY A 110 20.25 -14.12 -12.14
N LEU A 111 19.99 -14.84 -13.23
CA LEU A 111 19.63 -14.31 -14.54
C LEU A 111 18.28 -14.92 -14.94
N SER A 112 17.40 -14.12 -15.53
CA SER A 112 16.18 -14.67 -16.12
C SER A 112 15.68 -13.84 -17.27
N ALA A 113 14.91 -14.45 -18.16
CA ALA A 113 14.17 -13.77 -19.20
C ALA A 113 12.65 -13.93 -19.02
N TYR A 114 11.91 -12.87 -19.29
CA TYR A 114 10.46 -12.82 -19.23
C TYR A 114 9.92 -11.78 -20.23
N LEU A 115 8.59 -11.74 -20.42
CA LEU A 115 7.94 -10.71 -21.23
C LEU A 115 7.34 -9.61 -20.36
N SER A 116 7.49 -8.36 -20.80
CA SER A 116 6.89 -7.21 -20.13
C SER A 116 5.36 -7.22 -20.22
N ASP A 117 4.69 -6.80 -19.15
CA ASP A 117 3.22 -6.74 -19.10
C ASP A 117 2.63 -5.71 -20.08
N SER A 118 3.38 -4.65 -20.41
CA SER A 118 2.89 -3.52 -21.22
C SER A 118 2.98 -3.75 -22.73
N ALA A 119 3.97 -4.52 -23.20
CA ALA A 119 4.28 -4.64 -24.63
C ALA A 119 4.60 -6.08 -25.07
N GLY A 120 4.58 -7.05 -24.16
CA GLY A 120 5.01 -8.42 -24.45
C GLY A 120 6.48 -8.49 -24.89
N SER A 121 7.29 -7.49 -24.54
CA SER A 121 8.68 -7.40 -24.99
C SER A 121 9.61 -8.17 -24.07
N LEU A 122 10.65 -8.78 -24.61
CA LEU A 122 11.68 -9.49 -23.88
C LEU A 122 12.42 -8.56 -22.91
N VAL A 123 12.49 -8.98 -21.65
CA VAL A 123 13.26 -8.34 -20.60
C VAL A 123 14.19 -9.37 -19.98
N LEU A 124 15.46 -8.98 -19.78
CA LEU A 124 16.39 -9.76 -18.94
C LEU A 124 16.48 -9.12 -17.56
N LEU A 125 16.34 -9.93 -16.52
CA LEU A 125 16.59 -9.54 -15.13
C LEU A 125 17.89 -10.18 -14.67
N ALA A 126 18.81 -9.35 -14.16
CA ALA A 126 20.02 -9.78 -13.47
C ALA A 126 20.01 -9.17 -12.06
N ALA A 127 20.24 -9.98 -11.03
CA ALA A 127 20.34 -9.49 -9.65
C ALA A 127 21.15 -10.48 -8.80
N PRO A 128 21.67 -10.06 -7.62
CA PRO A 128 22.26 -11.00 -6.66
C PRO A 128 21.32 -12.20 -6.41
N ALA A 129 21.86 -13.41 -6.37
CA ALA A 129 21.09 -14.65 -6.52
C ALA A 129 19.84 -14.74 -5.62
N ALA A 130 19.97 -14.41 -4.34
CA ALA A 130 18.84 -14.42 -3.40
C ALA A 130 17.75 -13.40 -3.77
N ARG A 131 18.15 -12.19 -4.19
CA ARG A 131 17.23 -11.14 -4.61
C ARG A 131 16.55 -11.49 -5.93
N HIS A 132 17.29 -12.09 -6.87
CA HIS A 132 16.76 -12.58 -8.14
C HIS A 132 15.68 -13.64 -7.91
N ALA A 133 15.99 -14.68 -7.13
CA ALA A 133 15.03 -15.74 -6.81
C ALA A 133 13.74 -15.18 -6.20
N ALA A 134 13.86 -14.28 -5.21
CA ALA A 134 12.71 -13.65 -4.58
C ALA A 134 11.83 -12.86 -5.56
N VAL A 135 12.43 -12.10 -6.49
CA VAL A 135 11.68 -11.35 -7.51
C VAL A 135 11.02 -12.30 -8.51
N ALA A 136 11.78 -13.23 -9.08
CA ALA A 136 11.28 -14.12 -10.11
C ALA A 136 10.16 -15.04 -9.58
N ASP A 137 10.31 -15.55 -8.36
CA ASP A 137 9.28 -16.40 -7.72
C ASP A 137 8.00 -15.63 -7.42
N ALA A 138 8.11 -14.36 -6.98
CA ALA A 138 6.95 -13.51 -6.76
C ALA A 138 6.22 -13.16 -8.07
N GLU A 139 6.98 -12.86 -9.14
CA GLU A 139 6.45 -12.57 -10.47
C GLU A 139 5.78 -13.82 -11.09
N ASP A 140 6.39 -14.99 -10.99
CA ASP A 140 5.81 -16.26 -11.45
C ASP A 140 4.56 -16.66 -10.66
N ALA A 141 4.58 -16.46 -9.34
CA ALA A 141 3.40 -16.70 -8.50
C ALA A 141 2.24 -15.79 -8.90
N LYS A 142 2.52 -14.50 -9.12
CA LYS A 142 1.51 -13.54 -9.61
C LYS A 142 0.94 -13.96 -10.96
N ALA A 143 1.79 -14.42 -11.89
CA ALA A 143 1.35 -14.87 -13.20
C ALA A 143 0.45 -16.11 -13.13
N ARG A 144 0.72 -17.02 -12.19
CA ARG A 144 -0.09 -18.23 -11.97
C ARG A 144 -1.40 -17.97 -11.23
N PHE A 145 -1.56 -16.83 -10.56
CA PHE A 145 -2.74 -16.54 -9.75
C PHE A 145 -4.06 -16.73 -10.50
N GLN A 146 -4.18 -16.33 -11.78
CA GLN A 146 -5.44 -16.50 -12.53
C GLN A 146 -5.77 -17.98 -12.79
N THR A 147 -4.75 -18.81 -13.01
CA THR A 147 -4.90 -20.27 -13.12
C THR A 147 -5.29 -20.87 -11.77
N GLU A 148 -4.61 -20.48 -10.69
CA GLU A 148 -4.97 -20.93 -9.33
C GLU A 148 -6.38 -20.49 -8.94
N LEU A 149 -6.78 -19.26 -9.26
CA LEU A 149 -8.11 -18.72 -9.00
C LEU A 149 -9.20 -19.51 -9.73
N ARG A 150 -8.92 -20.01 -10.93
CA ARG A 150 -9.86 -20.84 -11.69
C ARG A 150 -9.89 -22.28 -11.16
N ASP A 151 -8.73 -22.89 -10.98
CA ASP A 151 -8.61 -24.35 -10.86
C ASP A 151 -8.54 -24.85 -9.41
N ALA A 152 -8.07 -24.03 -8.45
CA ALA A 152 -7.97 -24.44 -7.06
C ALA A 152 -9.36 -24.50 -6.39
N PRO A 153 -9.62 -25.47 -5.49
CA PRO A 153 -10.89 -25.54 -4.77
C PRO A 153 -11.02 -24.39 -3.77
N LEU A 154 -12.23 -23.83 -3.67
CA LEU A 154 -12.60 -22.86 -2.64
C LEU A 154 -12.57 -23.54 -1.24
N GLU A 155 -12.06 -22.83 -0.24
CA GLU A 155 -12.18 -23.14 1.18
C GLU A 155 -13.20 -22.17 1.79
N PRO A 156 -14.47 -22.57 1.98
CA PRO A 156 -15.55 -21.65 2.38
C PRO A 156 -15.35 -21.07 3.80
N ASP A 157 -14.64 -21.77 4.67
CA ASP A 157 -14.34 -21.37 6.06
C ASP A 157 -13.07 -20.52 6.19
N LEU A 158 -12.31 -20.34 5.11
CA LEU A 158 -11.04 -19.61 5.11
C LEU A 158 -11.24 -18.10 4.91
N VAL A 159 -10.71 -17.32 5.85
CA VAL A 159 -10.73 -15.85 5.83
C VAL A 159 -9.31 -15.31 5.71
N LEU A 160 -9.02 -14.62 4.60
CA LEU A 160 -7.76 -13.91 4.40
C LEU A 160 -7.90 -12.44 4.79
N PHE A 161 -7.12 -12.00 5.78
CA PHE A 161 -6.99 -10.60 6.19
C PHE A 161 -5.71 -9.98 5.62
N GLU A 162 -5.80 -8.75 5.13
CA GLU A 162 -4.64 -7.92 4.76
C GLU A 162 -4.93 -6.47 5.14
N SER A 163 -3.93 -5.77 5.69
CA SER A 163 -4.04 -4.34 5.96
C SER A 163 -2.82 -3.58 5.44
N PHE A 164 -3.07 -2.45 4.78
CA PHE A 164 -2.07 -1.54 4.24
C PHE A 164 -0.97 -2.25 3.41
N LEU A 165 -1.39 -3.12 2.48
CA LEU A 165 -0.50 -3.93 1.64
C LEU A 165 0.37 -4.91 2.45
N GLY A 166 -0.18 -5.47 3.53
CA GLY A 166 0.47 -6.44 4.40
C GLY A 166 1.53 -5.84 5.34
N LYS A 167 1.55 -4.51 5.48
CA LYS A 167 2.57 -3.80 6.27
C LYS A 167 2.19 -3.61 7.73
N ALA A 168 0.93 -3.83 8.11
CA ALA A 168 0.46 -3.54 9.45
C ALA A 168 -0.63 -4.51 9.91
N TYR A 169 -0.66 -4.83 11.20
CA TYR A 169 -1.83 -5.35 11.90
C TYR A 169 -2.59 -4.16 12.50
N ALA A 170 -3.38 -3.49 11.66
CA ALA A 170 -4.04 -2.23 12.01
C ALA A 170 -5.30 -1.96 11.17
N GLY A 171 -6.01 -0.88 11.52
CA GLY A 171 -7.17 -0.38 10.78
C GLY A 171 -8.37 -1.31 10.83
N ASN A 172 -9.37 -1.08 9.98
CA ASN A 172 -10.61 -1.85 9.98
C ASN A 172 -10.42 -3.39 9.93
N PRO A 173 -9.49 -3.97 9.14
CA PRO A 173 -9.28 -5.41 9.10
C PRO A 173 -8.91 -6.01 10.46
N ARG A 174 -8.11 -5.30 11.27
CA ARG A 174 -7.74 -5.74 12.63
C ARG A 174 -8.98 -5.90 13.52
N TYR A 175 -9.80 -4.86 13.60
CA TYR A 175 -10.95 -4.87 14.50
C TYR A 175 -12.07 -5.80 14.02
N VAL A 176 -12.20 -6.00 12.70
CA VAL A 176 -13.05 -7.08 12.16
C VAL A 176 -12.53 -8.45 12.57
N TYR A 177 -11.22 -8.71 12.44
CA TYR A 177 -10.60 -9.97 12.85
C TYR A 177 -10.80 -10.27 14.34
N GLU A 178 -10.57 -9.29 15.22
CA GLU A 178 -10.72 -9.45 16.66
C GLU A 178 -12.17 -9.81 17.03
N ALA A 179 -13.17 -9.10 16.48
CA ALA A 179 -14.58 -9.44 16.67
C ALA A 179 -14.96 -10.79 16.03
N LEU A 180 -14.39 -11.12 14.87
CA LEU A 180 -14.69 -12.38 14.17
C LEU A 180 -14.25 -13.59 14.98
N ARG A 181 -13.10 -13.52 15.66
CA ARG A 181 -12.60 -14.60 16.53
C ARG A 181 -13.56 -14.95 17.66
N GLU A 182 -14.27 -13.96 18.19
CA GLU A 182 -15.22 -14.16 19.27
C GLU A 182 -16.56 -14.69 18.75
N LEU A 183 -17.03 -14.16 17.62
CA LEU A 183 -18.38 -14.42 17.10
C LEU A 183 -18.46 -15.62 16.15
N ARG A 184 -17.37 -15.92 15.45
CA ARG A 184 -17.26 -16.99 14.44
C ARG A 184 -15.92 -17.76 14.60
N PRO A 185 -15.68 -18.40 15.75
CA PRO A 185 -14.45 -19.15 16.00
C PRO A 185 -14.29 -20.38 15.09
N ASP A 186 -15.35 -20.77 14.37
CA ASP A 186 -15.36 -21.82 13.36
C ASP A 186 -14.64 -21.42 12.06
N LEU A 187 -14.48 -20.13 11.79
CA LEU A 187 -13.78 -19.63 10.60
C LEU A 187 -12.26 -19.60 10.81
N ARG A 188 -11.52 -20.12 9.83
CA ARG A 188 -10.06 -20.17 9.86
C ARG A 188 -9.48 -18.87 9.32
N CYS A 189 -8.86 -18.09 10.18
CA CYS A 189 -8.26 -16.80 9.80
C CYS A 189 -6.79 -16.96 9.41
N VAL A 190 -6.39 -16.34 8.31
CA VAL A 190 -4.99 -16.20 7.87
C VAL A 190 -4.70 -14.71 7.65
N TRP A 191 -3.51 -14.27 8.08
CA TRP A 191 -3.07 -12.88 7.88
C TRP A 191 -1.97 -12.79 6.81
N ALA A 192 -2.19 -11.95 5.81
CA ALA A 192 -1.12 -11.44 4.96
C ALA A 192 -0.43 -10.27 5.68
N TYR A 193 0.67 -10.58 6.37
CA TYR A 193 1.37 -9.62 7.23
C TYR A 193 2.86 -9.95 7.33
N ASP A 194 3.69 -8.96 7.03
CA ASP A 194 5.15 -9.09 6.95
C ASP A 194 5.86 -8.55 8.20
N GLY A 195 5.13 -7.96 9.15
CA GLY A 195 5.70 -7.37 10.35
C GLY A 195 5.87 -8.36 11.52
N THR A 196 6.36 -7.83 12.64
CA THR A 196 6.76 -8.61 13.82
C THR A 196 5.79 -8.50 14.99
N GLN A 197 4.77 -7.64 14.90
CA GLN A 197 3.78 -7.48 15.96
C GLN A 197 3.04 -8.81 16.20
N PRO A 198 2.91 -9.27 17.46
CA PRO A 198 2.08 -10.42 17.77
C PRO A 198 0.62 -10.15 17.38
N ILE A 199 0.00 -11.13 16.72
CA ILE A 199 -1.43 -11.09 16.39
C ILE A 199 -2.18 -11.96 17.42
N PRO A 200 -3.19 -11.43 18.13
CA PRO A 200 -3.98 -12.21 19.07
C PRO A 200 -4.54 -13.50 18.46
N GLY A 201 -4.33 -14.64 19.11
CA GLY A 201 -4.76 -15.95 18.61
C GLY A 201 -3.75 -16.64 17.69
N ASP A 202 -2.60 -16.03 17.42
CA ASP A 202 -1.49 -16.58 16.61
C ASP A 202 -1.96 -17.25 15.29
N PRO A 203 -2.69 -16.53 14.43
CA PRO A 203 -3.18 -17.08 13.17
C PRO A 203 -1.99 -17.36 12.23
N PRO A 204 -2.11 -18.34 11.31
CA PRO A 204 -1.13 -18.51 10.25
C PRO A 204 -0.89 -17.19 9.49
N ARG A 205 0.38 -16.92 9.18
CA ARG A 205 0.81 -15.74 8.44
C ARG A 205 1.39 -16.12 7.09
N VAL A 206 1.05 -15.34 6.07
CA VAL A 206 1.64 -15.46 4.72
C VAL A 206 2.27 -14.14 4.31
N ARG A 207 3.44 -14.20 3.66
CA ARG A 207 4.10 -13.00 3.14
C ARG A 207 3.39 -12.51 1.89
N ARG A 208 3.04 -11.22 1.82
CA ARG A 208 2.35 -10.67 0.65
C ARG A 208 3.15 -10.91 -0.64
N GLY A 209 2.48 -11.38 -1.69
CA GLY A 209 3.10 -11.66 -2.99
C GLY A 209 3.95 -12.94 -3.04
N SER A 210 4.04 -13.71 -1.96
CA SER A 210 4.63 -15.06 -2.00
C SER A 210 3.73 -16.05 -2.75
N PRO A 211 4.26 -17.20 -3.22
CA PRO A 211 3.44 -18.27 -3.78
C PRO A 211 2.28 -18.69 -2.86
N GLU A 212 2.55 -18.82 -1.56
CA GLU A 212 1.52 -19.21 -0.60
C GLU A 212 0.43 -18.16 -0.43
N TYR A 213 0.79 -16.87 -0.48
CA TYR A 213 -0.18 -15.79 -0.47
C TYR A 213 -1.17 -15.88 -1.64
N TYR A 214 -0.70 -16.14 -2.87
CA TYR A 214 -1.60 -16.26 -4.03
C TYR A 214 -2.49 -17.50 -3.94
N ARG A 215 -1.99 -18.61 -3.39
CA ARG A 215 -2.80 -19.81 -3.13
C ARG A 215 -3.90 -19.55 -2.12
N VAL A 216 -3.56 -18.96 -0.97
CA VAL A 216 -4.53 -18.60 0.08
C VAL A 216 -5.55 -17.61 -0.49
N LEU A 217 -5.10 -16.58 -1.20
CA LEU A 217 -5.98 -15.61 -1.85
C LEU A 217 -6.95 -16.29 -2.83
N ALA A 218 -6.47 -17.20 -3.68
CA ALA A 218 -7.27 -17.91 -4.68
C ALA A 218 -8.34 -18.83 -4.06
N ARG A 219 -8.04 -19.42 -2.88
CA ARG A 219 -8.90 -20.41 -2.22
C ARG A 219 -9.84 -19.82 -1.16
N ALA A 220 -9.53 -18.65 -0.60
CA ALA A 220 -10.31 -18.08 0.50
C ALA A 220 -11.79 -17.84 0.15
N GLY A 221 -12.69 -18.37 0.98
CA GLY A 221 -14.12 -18.08 0.99
C GLY A 221 -14.41 -16.61 1.33
N TYR A 222 -13.61 -16.03 2.23
CA TYR A 222 -13.72 -14.64 2.62
C TYR A 222 -12.39 -13.90 2.47
N ARG A 223 -12.45 -12.65 2.00
CA ARG A 223 -11.30 -11.75 1.88
C ARG A 223 -11.62 -10.41 2.53
N VAL A 224 -10.75 -9.94 3.42
CA VAL A 224 -10.87 -8.65 4.12
C VAL A 224 -9.63 -7.81 3.84
N ASN A 225 -9.81 -6.65 3.21
CA ASN A 225 -8.71 -5.73 2.87
C ASN A 225 -9.17 -4.28 3.00
N ASN A 226 -8.24 -3.37 3.29
CA ASN A 226 -8.50 -1.92 3.36
C ASN A 226 -7.82 -1.09 2.26
N VAL A 227 -7.08 -1.72 1.34
CA VAL A 227 -6.44 -1.09 0.17
C VAL A 227 -6.76 -1.91 -1.07
N VAL A 228 -5.87 -2.82 -1.49
CA VAL A 228 -6.02 -3.71 -2.66
C VAL A 228 -5.18 -4.97 -2.48
N PHE A 229 -5.67 -6.12 -2.93
CA PHE A 229 -4.86 -7.35 -2.99
C PHE A 229 -3.87 -7.30 -4.17
N ALA A 230 -2.85 -8.16 -4.16
CA ALA A 230 -1.84 -8.19 -5.22
C ALA A 230 -2.32 -8.86 -6.52
N GLY A 231 -3.45 -9.59 -6.48
CA GLY A 231 -4.08 -10.26 -7.61
C GLY A 231 -5.54 -9.80 -7.78
N HIS A 232 -5.96 -9.58 -9.02
CA HIS A 232 -7.31 -9.13 -9.35
C HIS A 232 -8.29 -10.29 -9.57
N GLY A 233 -9.56 -10.04 -9.24
CA GLY A 233 -10.65 -10.98 -9.43
C GLY A 233 -10.86 -11.88 -8.22
N ARG A 234 -11.98 -12.58 -8.23
CA ARG A 234 -12.41 -13.52 -7.19
C ARG A 234 -13.26 -14.62 -7.82
N LYS A 235 -13.43 -15.73 -7.10
CA LYS A 235 -14.49 -16.70 -7.43
C LYS A 235 -15.86 -16.07 -7.13
N PRO A 236 -16.93 -16.40 -7.89
CA PRO A 236 -18.27 -15.87 -7.64
C PRO A 236 -18.77 -16.05 -6.20
N GLU A 237 -18.38 -17.16 -5.56
CA GLU A 237 -18.75 -17.57 -4.20
C GLU A 237 -17.89 -16.86 -3.13
N THR A 238 -16.71 -16.34 -3.48
CA THR A 238 -15.85 -15.62 -2.54
C THR A 238 -16.51 -14.30 -2.13
N VAL A 239 -16.59 -14.03 -0.84
CA VAL A 239 -17.01 -12.75 -0.29
C VAL A 239 -15.79 -11.86 -0.07
N TYR A 240 -15.71 -10.75 -0.80
CA TYR A 240 -14.67 -9.74 -0.60
C TYR A 240 -15.26 -8.50 0.10
N LEU A 241 -14.91 -8.36 1.38
CA LEU A 241 -15.13 -7.15 2.19
C LEU A 241 -13.97 -6.17 1.98
N GLN A 242 -14.23 -5.12 1.20
CA GLN A 242 -13.35 -3.96 1.12
C GLN A 242 -13.72 -3.00 2.24
N THR A 243 -12.85 -2.84 3.23
CA THR A 243 -13.13 -1.98 4.39
C THR A 243 -12.76 -0.53 4.17
N TRP A 244 -11.92 -0.24 3.17
CA TRP A 244 -11.19 1.01 3.02
C TRP A 244 -10.53 1.47 4.33
N HIS A 245 -10.00 2.69 4.36
CA HIS A 245 -9.11 3.15 5.41
C HIS A 245 -9.36 4.61 5.86
N GLY A 246 -10.59 5.08 5.76
CA GLY A 246 -10.95 6.40 6.31
C GLY A 246 -12.05 7.11 5.54
N THR A 247 -12.64 8.13 6.17
CA THR A 247 -13.57 9.04 5.50
C THR A 247 -12.74 9.92 4.53
N PRO A 248 -13.14 10.06 3.25
CA PRO A 248 -12.31 10.75 2.27
C PRO A 248 -12.34 12.26 2.47
N LEU A 249 -11.18 12.85 2.78
CA LEU A 249 -10.96 14.30 2.67
C LEU A 249 -10.54 14.69 1.24
N LYS A 250 -9.56 13.95 0.70
CA LYS A 250 -8.96 14.19 -0.61
C LYS A 250 -9.74 13.46 -1.68
N ARG A 251 -9.81 14.01 -2.90
CA ARG A 251 -10.49 13.32 -4.00
C ARG A 251 -9.84 12.00 -4.35
N LEU A 252 -10.66 11.02 -4.72
CA LEU A 252 -10.25 9.65 -4.98
C LEU A 252 -10.69 9.22 -6.39
N GLY A 253 -9.95 8.27 -6.97
CA GLY A 253 -10.32 7.59 -8.21
C GLY A 253 -10.73 8.55 -9.33
N TRP A 254 -11.97 8.41 -9.80
CA TRP A 254 -12.52 9.20 -10.92
C TRP A 254 -12.88 10.65 -10.57
N ASP A 255 -12.87 11.03 -9.30
CA ASP A 255 -13.06 12.43 -8.89
C ASP A 255 -11.76 13.24 -8.95
N ILE A 256 -10.62 12.59 -9.20
CA ILE A 256 -9.33 13.27 -9.38
C ILE A 256 -9.29 13.89 -10.77
N GLU A 257 -9.25 15.22 -10.82
CA GLU A 257 -9.20 16.01 -12.07
C GLU A 257 -7.78 16.40 -12.48
N VAL A 258 -6.82 16.29 -11.57
CA VAL A 258 -5.42 16.66 -11.81
C VAL A 258 -4.63 15.43 -12.27
N ALA A 259 -3.81 15.60 -13.31
CA ALA A 259 -2.93 14.53 -13.77
C ALA A 259 -1.87 14.17 -12.71
N GLY A 260 -1.61 12.88 -12.53
CA GLY A 260 -0.64 12.38 -11.56
C GLY A 260 -0.77 10.87 -11.33
N PRO A 261 0.15 10.27 -10.57
CA PRO A 261 0.19 8.82 -10.35
C PRO A 261 -1.14 8.23 -9.84
N GLU A 262 -1.86 8.95 -8.99
CA GLU A 262 -3.16 8.54 -8.45
C GLU A 262 -4.25 8.54 -9.52
N ALA A 263 -4.23 9.50 -10.44
CA ALA A 263 -5.14 9.54 -11.58
C ALA A 263 -4.84 8.38 -12.54
N ASP A 264 -3.56 8.08 -12.78
CA ASP A 264 -3.12 6.95 -13.61
C ASP A 264 -3.51 5.59 -12.99
N ALA A 265 -3.57 5.53 -11.65
CA ALA A 265 -3.97 4.32 -10.92
C ALA A 265 -5.48 4.05 -10.93
N ARG A 266 -6.33 4.99 -11.37
CA ARG A 266 -7.81 4.87 -11.25
C ARG A 266 -8.38 3.65 -11.97
N ASP A 267 -7.81 3.26 -13.11
CA ASP A 267 -8.26 2.08 -13.85
C ASP A 267 -7.96 0.80 -13.08
N ASN A 268 -6.86 0.77 -12.33
CA ASN A 268 -6.51 -0.35 -11.47
C ASN A 268 -7.51 -0.49 -10.32
N PHE A 269 -7.85 0.63 -9.65
CA PHE A 269 -8.88 0.64 -8.62
C PHE A 269 -10.27 0.30 -9.18
N HIS A 270 -10.58 0.75 -10.41
CA HIS A 270 -11.84 0.40 -11.05
C HIS A 270 -11.94 -1.12 -11.29
N ARG A 271 -10.90 -1.75 -11.84
CA ARG A 271 -10.83 -3.22 -12.00
C ARG A 271 -10.96 -3.93 -10.65
N GLU A 272 -10.24 -3.46 -9.63
CA GLU A 272 -10.31 -4.03 -8.29
C GLU A 272 -11.71 -3.92 -7.70
N SER A 273 -12.40 -2.78 -7.90
CA SER A 273 -13.76 -2.55 -7.38
C SER A 273 -14.78 -3.56 -7.90
N ARG A 274 -14.55 -4.15 -9.08
CA ARG A 274 -15.41 -5.20 -9.64
C ARG A 274 -15.32 -6.52 -8.87
N ALA A 275 -14.24 -6.71 -8.11
CA ALA A 275 -14.08 -7.88 -7.25
C ALA A 275 -14.75 -7.67 -5.88
N TRP A 276 -15.08 -6.45 -5.45
CA TRP A 276 -15.68 -6.21 -4.15
C TRP A 276 -17.11 -6.74 -4.09
N THR A 277 -17.38 -7.63 -3.14
CA THR A 277 -18.74 -8.11 -2.85
C THR A 277 -19.48 -7.11 -1.98
N VAL A 278 -18.76 -6.44 -1.07
CA VAL A 278 -19.30 -5.39 -0.21
C VAL A 278 -18.21 -4.36 0.08
N LEU A 279 -18.59 -3.08 0.04
CA LEU A 279 -17.77 -1.95 0.44
C LEU A 279 -18.24 -1.43 1.80
N LEU A 280 -17.32 -1.28 2.74
CA LEU A 280 -17.59 -0.65 4.02
C LEU A 280 -17.53 0.87 3.89
N SER A 281 -18.41 1.55 4.60
CA SER A 281 -18.44 3.01 4.69
C SER A 281 -18.74 3.45 6.11
N ALA A 282 -18.14 4.59 6.50
CA ALA A 282 -18.31 5.15 7.83
C ALA A 282 -19.60 5.98 8.01
N ASN A 283 -20.08 6.60 6.94
CA ASN A 283 -21.16 7.59 6.95
C ASN A 283 -21.71 7.80 5.52
N PRO A 284 -22.93 8.37 5.38
CA PRO A 284 -23.55 8.58 4.07
C PRO A 284 -22.68 9.38 3.10
N TYR A 285 -21.98 10.41 3.59
CA TYR A 285 -21.01 11.19 2.80
C TYR A 285 -19.95 10.30 2.14
N SER A 286 -19.35 9.37 2.90
CA SER A 286 -18.34 8.44 2.39
C SER A 286 -18.94 7.48 1.37
N SER A 287 -20.17 7.01 1.61
CA SER A 287 -20.86 6.09 0.70
C SER A 287 -21.11 6.71 -0.66
N ASP A 288 -21.64 7.93 -0.70
CA ASP A 288 -21.88 8.66 -1.95
C ASP A 288 -20.56 8.95 -2.66
N THR A 289 -19.54 9.34 -1.89
CA THR A 289 -18.21 9.62 -2.43
C THR A 289 -17.58 8.37 -3.04
N PHE A 290 -17.58 7.23 -2.34
CA PHE A 290 -16.96 6.00 -2.85
C PHE A 290 -17.69 5.42 -4.06
N ARG A 291 -19.03 5.46 -4.07
CA ARG A 291 -19.81 5.03 -5.24
C ARG A 291 -19.39 5.80 -6.49
N ARG A 292 -19.30 7.12 -6.40
CA ARG A 292 -18.86 7.98 -7.52
C ARG A 292 -17.38 7.77 -7.86
N ALA A 293 -16.49 7.90 -6.88
CA ALA A 293 -15.05 7.86 -7.05
C ALA A 293 -14.53 6.52 -7.60
N PHE A 294 -15.11 5.39 -7.16
CA PHE A 294 -14.72 4.06 -7.62
C PHE A 294 -15.65 3.48 -8.69
N ARG A 295 -16.72 4.22 -9.06
CA ARG A 295 -17.81 3.75 -9.92
C ARG A 295 -18.40 2.43 -9.42
N TYR A 296 -18.59 2.33 -8.12
CA TYR A 296 -19.02 1.11 -7.44
C TYR A 296 -20.54 1.07 -7.28
N ASP A 297 -21.17 0.08 -7.91
CA ASP A 297 -22.63 -0.08 -7.94
C ASP A 297 -23.12 -1.21 -7.03
N GLY A 298 -22.19 -1.85 -6.31
CA GLY A 298 -22.50 -2.98 -5.43
C GLY A 298 -22.96 -2.56 -4.02
N PRO A 299 -23.17 -3.55 -3.14
CA PRO A 299 -23.59 -3.32 -1.76
C PRO A 299 -22.59 -2.46 -0.96
N VAL A 300 -23.10 -1.42 -0.30
CA VAL A 300 -22.34 -0.65 0.69
C VAL A 300 -22.91 -0.94 2.07
N LEU A 301 -22.05 -1.36 2.99
CA LEU A 301 -22.40 -1.53 4.39
C LEU A 301 -21.98 -0.27 5.16
N GLU A 302 -22.90 0.33 5.89
CA GLU A 302 -22.67 1.59 6.63
C GLU A 302 -22.78 1.41 8.16
N PRO A 303 -22.01 0.52 8.81
CA PRO A 303 -22.16 0.25 10.24
C PRO A 303 -21.27 1.17 11.10
N ARG A 304 -20.65 2.20 10.48
CA ARG A 304 -19.42 2.88 10.90
C ARG A 304 -18.16 2.02 10.67
N TYR A 305 -16.97 2.58 10.88
CA TYR A 305 -15.70 1.86 10.82
C TYR A 305 -15.38 1.13 12.13
N PRO A 306 -15.09 -0.19 12.09
CA PRO A 306 -14.61 -0.98 13.21
C PRO A 306 -13.42 -0.37 13.96
N LEU A 307 -12.51 0.31 13.27
CA LEU A 307 -11.37 0.97 13.92
C LEU A 307 -11.77 2.06 14.91
N THR A 308 -13.00 2.58 14.82
CA THR A 308 -13.46 3.64 15.74
C THR A 308 -14.09 3.11 17.02
N ASP A 309 -14.36 1.80 17.11
CA ASP A 309 -15.02 1.22 18.30
C ASP A 309 -14.25 1.50 19.61
N PRO A 310 -12.91 1.36 19.67
CA PRO A 310 -12.14 1.67 20.88
C PRO A 310 -12.10 3.17 21.24
N LEU A 311 -12.56 4.06 20.35
CA LEU A 311 -12.51 5.51 20.55
C LEU A 311 -13.79 6.09 21.17
N VAL A 312 -14.86 5.29 21.26
CA VAL A 312 -16.19 5.74 21.70
C VAL A 312 -16.23 6.02 23.20
N ALA A 313 -15.60 5.16 23.98
CA ALA A 313 -15.47 5.31 25.42
C ALA A 313 -14.01 5.67 25.80
N PRO A 314 -13.80 6.31 26.95
CA PRO A 314 -12.45 6.45 27.50
C PRO A 314 -11.77 5.08 27.61
N CYS A 315 -10.49 5.01 27.23
CA CYS A 315 -9.69 3.80 27.38
C CYS A 315 -9.75 3.32 28.85
N PRO A 316 -10.22 2.09 29.12
CA PRO A 316 -10.42 1.60 30.49
C PRO A 316 -9.14 1.57 31.32
N ASP A 317 -8.00 1.25 30.70
CA ASP A 317 -6.69 1.22 31.33
C ASP A 317 -5.66 1.94 30.44
N ARG A 318 -5.61 3.26 30.59
CA ARG A 318 -4.71 4.14 29.84
C ARG A 318 -3.24 3.84 30.13
N ASP A 319 -2.89 3.52 31.38
CA ASP A 319 -1.51 3.30 31.78
C ASP A 319 -0.99 1.96 31.25
N ALA A 320 -1.81 0.90 31.27
CA ALA A 320 -1.42 -0.37 30.64
C ALA A 320 -1.26 -0.22 29.13
N LEU A 321 -2.13 0.53 28.46
CA LEU A 321 -2.01 0.81 27.03
C LEU A 321 -0.74 1.63 26.72
N ALA A 322 -0.47 2.69 27.48
CA ALA A 322 0.74 3.49 27.35
C ALA A 322 1.99 2.62 27.55
N ALA A 323 2.04 1.82 28.61
CA ALA A 323 3.17 0.92 28.88
C ALA A 323 3.38 -0.10 27.76
N ARG A 324 2.30 -0.70 27.23
CA ARG A 324 2.38 -1.64 26.10
C ARG A 324 2.93 -0.99 24.83
N LEU A 325 2.63 0.29 24.61
CA LEU A 325 3.13 1.07 23.48
C LEU A 325 4.53 1.67 23.73
N GLY A 326 5.13 1.41 24.89
CA GLY A 326 6.44 1.99 25.26
C GLY A 326 6.39 3.48 25.57
N LEU A 327 5.22 3.99 25.97
CA LEU A 327 4.98 5.39 26.29
C LEU A 327 5.01 5.63 27.81
N PRO A 328 5.41 6.84 28.27
CA PRO A 328 5.44 7.17 29.69
C PRO A 328 4.03 7.22 30.29
N VAL A 329 3.77 6.43 31.33
CA VAL A 329 2.47 6.36 32.04
C VAL A 329 2.12 7.65 32.79
N GLY A 330 0.83 7.87 33.06
CA GLY A 330 0.36 9.04 33.82
C GLY A 330 0.61 10.39 33.13
N ARG A 331 0.80 10.40 31.80
CA ARG A 331 1.03 11.61 31.00
C ARG A 331 -0.19 12.00 30.19
N ARG A 332 -0.27 13.28 29.85
CA ARG A 332 -1.15 13.79 28.80
C ARG A 332 -0.43 13.80 27.47
N TYR A 333 -1.09 13.37 26.40
CA TYR A 333 -0.47 13.22 25.09
C TYR A 333 -1.05 14.20 24.08
N VAL A 334 -0.17 14.95 23.42
CA VAL A 334 -0.44 15.70 22.20
C VAL A 334 -0.02 14.81 21.03
N LEU A 335 -0.97 14.32 20.23
CA LEU A 335 -0.63 13.51 19.05
C LEU A 335 -0.52 14.41 17.83
N TYR A 336 0.68 14.52 17.26
CA TYR A 336 0.90 15.16 15.97
C TYR A 336 1.00 14.10 14.86
N ALA A 337 0.02 14.07 13.96
CA ALA A 337 -0.06 13.11 12.86
C ALA A 337 -0.21 13.84 11.51
N PRO A 338 0.90 14.38 10.94
CA PRO A 338 0.88 15.07 9.65
C PRO A 338 0.78 14.09 8.48
N THR A 339 0.30 14.58 7.33
CA THR A 339 0.28 13.82 6.09
C THR A 339 1.62 13.84 5.37
N TRP A 340 1.83 12.84 4.53
CA TRP A 340 3.00 12.75 3.67
C TRP A 340 3.01 13.84 2.58
N ARG A 341 4.21 14.27 2.18
CA ARG A 341 4.46 15.25 1.10
C ARG A 341 5.36 14.63 0.02
N ASP A 342 4.86 14.55 -1.21
CA ASP A 342 5.60 13.93 -2.34
C ASP A 342 6.65 14.86 -2.99
N HIS A 343 6.71 16.13 -2.60
CA HIS A 343 7.43 17.17 -3.34
C HIS A 343 8.90 17.38 -2.93
N ARG A 344 9.48 16.58 -2.02
CA ARG A 344 10.91 16.68 -1.63
C ARG A 344 11.66 15.33 -1.60
N PRO A 345 11.94 14.70 -2.74
CA PRO A 345 12.75 13.48 -2.78
C PRO A 345 14.19 13.73 -2.29
N VAL A 346 14.65 12.90 -1.36
CA VAL A 346 16.05 12.78 -0.91
C VAL A 346 16.53 11.38 -1.27
N GLY A 347 16.81 11.17 -2.56
CA GLY A 347 17.24 9.89 -3.12
C GLY A 347 16.09 8.99 -3.60
N THR A 348 16.38 7.70 -3.81
CA THR A 348 15.42 6.72 -4.34
C THR A 348 14.50 6.24 -3.21
N TRP A 349 13.21 6.57 -3.26
CA TRP A 349 12.22 6.18 -2.25
C TRP A 349 12.48 6.70 -0.83
N ARG A 350 13.18 7.83 -0.71
CA ARG A 350 13.42 8.56 0.54
C ARG A 350 13.13 10.03 0.29
N PHE A 351 12.50 10.72 1.23
CA PHE A 351 12.09 12.12 1.10
C PHE A 351 12.39 12.83 2.42
N ASP A 352 12.74 14.12 2.33
CA ASP A 352 13.06 14.94 3.50
C ASP A 352 11.79 15.09 4.34
N PHE A 353 11.85 14.67 5.60
CA PHE A 353 10.72 14.83 6.53
C PHE A 353 10.91 16.14 7.30
N ASP A 354 10.73 17.25 6.59
CA ASP A 354 10.66 18.58 7.19
C ASP A 354 9.28 18.74 7.84
N LEU A 355 9.22 18.59 9.18
CA LEU A 355 7.99 18.70 9.95
C LEU A 355 7.35 20.10 9.86
N HIS A 356 8.13 21.11 9.42
CA HIS A 356 7.77 22.52 9.48
C HIS A 356 7.29 22.97 10.87
N LEU A 357 7.61 22.21 11.91
CA LEU A 357 7.21 22.40 13.29
C LEU A 357 8.46 22.54 14.12
N ASP A 358 8.58 23.65 14.84
CA ASP A 358 9.71 23.89 15.74
C ASP A 358 9.50 23.04 17.01
N LEU A 359 10.12 21.86 17.03
CA LEU A 359 9.98 20.89 18.11
C LEU A 359 10.55 21.40 19.43
N ASP A 360 11.58 22.25 19.40
CA ASP A 360 12.16 22.86 20.61
C ASP A 360 11.18 23.86 21.22
N ALA A 361 10.57 24.73 20.39
CA ALA A 361 9.55 25.66 20.84
C ALA A 361 8.29 24.95 21.37
N VAL A 362 7.87 23.85 20.72
CA VAL A 362 6.76 23.02 21.21
C VAL A 362 7.11 22.37 22.53
N SER A 363 8.26 21.69 22.61
CA SER A 363 8.77 21.06 23.83
C SER A 363 8.76 22.02 25.03
N ALA A 364 9.28 23.24 24.85
CA ALA A 364 9.35 24.25 25.89
C ALA A 364 7.99 24.81 26.32
N ALA A 365 6.98 24.75 25.45
CA ALA A 365 5.64 25.26 25.71
C ALA A 365 4.69 24.22 26.35
N LEU A 366 5.02 22.93 26.26
CA LEU A 366 4.23 21.87 26.88
C LEU A 366 4.31 21.94 28.41
N ALA A 367 3.21 21.60 29.08
CA ALA A 367 3.20 21.46 30.53
C ALA A 367 4.09 20.28 30.98
N PRO A 368 4.58 20.27 32.24
CA PRO A 368 5.48 19.21 32.73
C PRO A 368 4.90 17.78 32.66
N ASP A 369 3.57 17.65 32.57
CA ASP A 369 2.85 16.38 32.44
C ASP A 369 2.46 16.03 31.01
N GLN A 370 2.83 16.87 30.02
CA GLN A 370 2.52 16.68 28.61
C GLN A 370 3.69 16.09 27.82
N VAL A 371 3.35 15.26 26.83
CA VAL A 371 4.28 14.65 25.89
C VAL A 371 3.74 14.81 24.47
N LEU A 372 4.60 15.22 23.53
CA LEU A 372 4.30 15.23 22.10
C LEU A 372 4.62 13.87 21.49
N LEU A 373 3.64 13.23 20.88
CA LEU A 373 3.80 12.02 20.08
C LEU A 373 3.80 12.42 18.61
N VAL A 374 4.89 12.16 17.89
CA VAL A 374 4.98 12.45 16.45
C VAL A 374 4.78 11.17 15.66
N LYS A 375 3.67 11.09 14.93
CA LYS A 375 3.32 9.96 14.05
C LYS A 375 3.59 10.34 12.59
N GLY A 376 4.82 10.12 12.15
CA GLY A 376 5.20 10.24 10.75
C GLY A 376 4.58 9.15 9.87
N HIS A 377 4.59 9.40 8.57
CA HIS A 377 4.16 8.41 7.57
C HIS A 377 5.16 7.26 7.49
N HIS A 378 4.70 6.04 7.24
CA HIS A 378 5.55 4.84 7.15
C HIS A 378 6.56 4.85 5.97
N LEU A 379 6.46 5.84 5.07
CA LEU A 379 7.43 6.09 3.99
C LEU A 379 8.44 7.21 4.33
N ALA A 380 8.24 7.92 5.45
CA ALA A 380 9.22 8.86 5.97
C ALA A 380 10.37 8.08 6.61
N THR A 381 11.59 8.61 6.50
CA THR A 381 12.63 8.24 7.45
C THR A 381 12.16 8.69 8.84
N GLY A 382 12.16 7.79 9.82
CA GLY A 382 11.87 8.14 11.21
C GLY A 382 12.74 9.31 11.67
N LEU A 383 12.31 9.99 12.72
CA LEU A 383 13.06 11.11 13.28
C LEU A 383 14.33 10.59 13.96
N ASP A 384 15.39 11.39 13.91
CA ASP A 384 16.60 11.09 14.66
C ASP A 384 16.32 11.28 16.16
N ALA A 385 16.11 10.17 16.86
CA ALA A 385 15.78 10.15 18.28
C ALA A 385 16.81 10.88 19.14
N ALA A 386 18.08 10.95 18.72
CA ALA A 386 19.14 11.66 19.46
C ALA A 386 18.97 13.19 19.42
N ARG A 387 18.15 13.70 18.48
CA ARG A 387 17.90 15.14 18.28
C ARG A 387 16.53 15.58 18.80
N LEU A 388 15.73 14.67 19.33
CA LEU A 388 14.41 14.99 19.86
C LEU A 388 14.52 15.52 21.31
N PRO A 389 13.74 16.55 21.67
CA PRO A 389 13.59 16.95 23.07
C PRO A 389 13.01 15.81 23.94
N GLY A 390 13.33 15.80 25.23
CA GLY A 390 13.00 14.68 26.13
C GLY A 390 11.50 14.40 26.35
N ASN A 391 10.61 15.32 26.00
CA ASN A 391 9.15 15.18 26.02
C ASN A 391 8.53 15.05 24.61
N VAL A 392 9.35 14.74 23.60
CA VAL A 392 8.93 14.47 22.22
C VAL A 392 9.31 13.04 21.87
N ILE A 393 8.34 12.24 21.45
CA ILE A 393 8.51 10.82 21.14
C ILE A 393 8.11 10.56 19.70
N ASP A 394 9.02 9.99 18.90
CA ASP A 394 8.69 9.45 17.59
C ASP A 394 7.94 8.12 17.74
N VAL A 395 6.67 8.11 17.33
CA VAL A 395 5.79 6.93 17.35
C VAL A 395 5.52 6.40 15.94
N SER A 396 6.31 6.81 14.95
CA SER A 396 6.15 6.41 13.54
C SER A 396 6.22 4.89 13.33
N ALA A 397 6.98 4.18 14.17
CA ALA A 397 7.09 2.72 14.13
C ALA A 397 5.85 1.98 14.64
N LEU A 398 4.96 2.64 15.40
CA LEU A 398 3.72 2.02 15.85
C LEU A 398 2.74 1.88 14.67
N GLU A 399 2.21 0.67 14.48
CA GLU A 399 1.41 0.33 13.30
C GLU A 399 -0.01 0.90 13.36
N ASP A 400 -0.67 0.81 14.53
CA ASP A 400 -2.06 1.21 14.70
C ASP A 400 -2.20 2.59 15.36
N VAL A 401 -2.59 3.58 14.56
CA VAL A 401 -2.86 4.94 15.03
C VAL A 401 -4.08 5.02 15.96
N THR A 402 -5.00 4.06 15.89
CA THR A 402 -6.20 4.02 16.72
C THR A 402 -5.86 3.99 18.21
N GLU A 403 -4.84 3.20 18.58
CA GLU A 403 -4.41 3.09 19.99
C GLU A 403 -3.80 4.40 20.49
N LEU A 404 -3.06 5.11 19.61
CA LEU A 404 -2.56 6.46 19.89
C LEU A 404 -3.69 7.47 20.03
N CYS A 405 -4.72 7.39 19.17
CA CYS A 405 -5.92 8.22 19.27
C CYS A 405 -6.69 7.97 20.57
N ALA A 406 -6.76 6.72 21.04
CA ALA A 406 -7.41 6.38 22.31
C ALA A 406 -6.69 7.03 23.51
N LEU A 407 -5.35 7.14 23.45
CA LEU A 407 -4.54 7.81 24.47
C LEU A 407 -4.54 9.33 24.34
N ALA A 408 -4.50 9.88 23.12
CA ALA A 408 -4.27 11.30 22.90
C ALA A 408 -5.35 12.22 23.48
N ASP A 409 -4.93 13.26 24.19
CA ASP A 409 -5.80 14.28 24.76
C ASP A 409 -6.15 15.37 23.74
N VAL A 410 -5.29 15.56 22.74
CA VAL A 410 -5.51 16.45 21.60
C VAL A 410 -4.82 15.87 20.37
N LEU A 411 -5.49 16.00 19.22
CA LEU A 411 -4.92 15.69 17.92
C LEU A 411 -4.47 17.00 17.24
N VAL A 412 -3.22 17.04 16.81
CA VAL A 412 -2.71 17.99 15.83
C VAL A 412 -2.54 17.22 14.52
N THR A 413 -3.15 17.68 13.44
CA THR A 413 -3.03 17.04 12.12
C THR A 413 -3.15 18.08 11.02
N ASP A 414 -3.18 17.67 9.75
CA ASP A 414 -3.32 18.56 8.61
C ASP A 414 -4.43 18.03 7.66
N TYR A 415 -4.07 17.43 6.54
CA TYR A 415 -4.94 16.88 5.51
C TYR A 415 -5.13 15.36 5.67
N SER A 416 -4.93 14.83 6.88
CA SER A 416 -5.10 13.40 7.18
C SER A 416 -6.57 13.07 7.36
N SER A 417 -7.02 11.88 6.96
CA SER A 417 -8.39 11.45 7.30
C SER A 417 -8.55 11.07 8.78
N VAL A 418 -7.46 10.99 9.56
CA VAL A 418 -7.49 10.55 10.96
C VAL A 418 -8.36 11.44 11.86
N PHE A 419 -8.57 12.71 11.51
CA PHE A 419 -9.44 13.57 12.32
C PHE A 419 -10.92 13.15 12.29
N PHE A 420 -11.39 12.50 11.21
CA PHE A 420 -12.75 11.95 11.16
C PHE A 420 -12.93 10.84 12.21
N ASP A 421 -11.90 10.02 12.40
CA ASP A 421 -11.89 8.93 13.36
C ASP A 421 -11.70 9.46 14.78
N PHE A 422 -10.75 10.39 14.97
CA PHE A 422 -10.48 11.01 16.26
C PHE A 422 -11.67 11.82 16.79
N ALA A 423 -12.50 12.40 15.92
CA ALA A 423 -13.69 13.16 16.32
C ALA A 423 -14.69 12.36 17.16
N VAL A 424 -14.64 11.02 17.10
CA VAL A 424 -15.41 10.10 17.94
C VAL A 424 -15.12 10.32 19.43
N THR A 425 -13.86 10.60 19.77
CA THR A 425 -13.43 10.83 21.17
C THR A 425 -14.05 12.08 21.78
N GLY A 426 -14.44 13.07 20.97
CA GLY A 426 -14.93 14.37 21.43
C GLY A 426 -13.84 15.32 21.92
N ARG A 427 -12.58 14.93 21.75
CA ARG A 427 -11.41 15.70 22.19
C ARG A 427 -11.01 16.76 21.14
N PRO A 428 -10.30 17.83 21.54
CA PRO A 428 -9.90 18.89 20.63
C PRO A 428 -9.08 18.37 19.43
N ILE A 429 -9.31 18.99 18.27
CA ILE A 429 -8.54 18.75 17.04
C ILE A 429 -8.03 20.11 16.57
N LEU A 430 -6.72 20.20 16.33
CA LEU A 430 -6.05 21.38 15.78
C LEU A 430 -5.47 21.03 14.41
N PHE A 431 -5.61 21.93 13.44
CA PHE A 431 -5.12 21.72 12.09
C PHE A 431 -3.88 22.57 11.83
N TYR A 432 -2.72 21.94 11.66
CA TYR A 432 -1.46 22.60 11.32
C TYR A 432 -1.22 22.56 9.80
N CYS A 433 -1.79 23.52 9.08
CA CYS A 433 -1.81 23.58 7.62
C CYS A 433 -0.87 24.68 7.10
N TYR A 434 0.42 24.55 7.37
CA TYR A 434 1.46 25.52 6.98
C TYR A 434 1.59 25.71 5.45
N ASP A 435 1.11 24.75 4.66
CA ASP A 435 1.23 24.72 3.20
C ASP A 435 -0.12 24.58 2.47
N LEU A 436 -1.23 25.03 3.08
CA LEU A 436 -2.59 24.80 2.56
C LEU A 436 -2.77 25.21 1.09
N GLU A 437 -2.31 26.40 0.70
CA GLU A 437 -2.46 26.91 -0.65
C GLU A 437 -1.69 26.06 -1.67
N LEU A 438 -0.49 25.61 -1.30
CA LEU A 438 0.35 24.76 -2.13
C LEU A 438 -0.30 23.37 -2.25
N TYR A 439 -0.68 22.80 -1.11
CA TYR A 439 -1.23 21.45 -1.03
C TYR A 439 -2.57 21.34 -1.76
N ALA A 440 -3.48 22.29 -1.58
CA ALA A 440 -4.79 22.27 -2.24
C ALA A 440 -4.67 22.32 -3.79
N ARG A 441 -3.65 23.02 -4.32
CA ARG A 441 -3.39 23.10 -5.76
C ARG A 441 -2.66 21.88 -6.32
N GLN A 442 -1.76 21.30 -5.53
CA GLN A 442 -0.93 20.17 -5.96
C GLN A 442 -1.57 18.80 -5.72
N VAL A 443 -2.41 18.67 -4.69
CA VAL A 443 -2.86 17.37 -4.19
C VAL A 443 -4.33 17.17 -4.47
N ARG A 444 -4.63 16.61 -5.66
CA ARG A 444 -5.89 15.96 -6.10
C ARG A 444 -7.23 16.64 -5.74
N GLY A 445 -7.23 17.85 -5.19
CA GLY A 445 -8.39 18.53 -4.60
C GLY A 445 -8.86 17.92 -3.26
N PHE A 446 -9.59 18.73 -2.50
CA PHE A 446 -10.38 18.29 -1.35
C PHE A 446 -11.86 18.22 -1.71
N TYR A 447 -12.60 17.38 -0.98
CA TYR A 447 -14.06 17.39 -0.97
C TYR A 447 -14.61 18.42 0.02
N LEU A 448 -13.88 18.70 1.10
CA LEU A 448 -14.24 19.67 2.12
C LEU A 448 -13.45 20.96 1.96
N ASP A 449 -14.06 22.07 2.37
CA ASP A 449 -13.39 23.34 2.56
C ASP A 449 -12.64 23.35 3.90
N MET A 450 -11.31 23.41 3.84
CA MET A 450 -10.46 23.32 5.04
C MET A 450 -10.64 24.48 6.02
N GLU A 451 -11.11 25.65 5.59
CA GLU A 451 -11.32 26.77 6.50
C GLU A 451 -12.73 26.74 7.11
N ARG A 452 -13.71 26.31 6.32
CA ARG A 452 -15.13 26.34 6.71
C ARG A 452 -15.65 25.05 7.36
N ASP A 453 -15.22 23.88 6.91
CA ASP A 453 -15.93 22.62 7.21
C ASP A 453 -15.27 21.82 8.35
N LEU A 454 -14.04 22.17 8.74
CA LEU A 454 -13.32 21.43 9.80
C LEU A 454 -13.91 21.64 11.21
N PRO A 455 -13.78 20.65 12.12
CA PRO A 455 -14.30 20.73 13.48
C PRO A 455 -13.44 21.58 14.44
N GLY A 456 -12.32 22.13 13.97
CA GLY A 456 -11.34 22.83 14.82
C GLY A 456 -10.58 23.93 14.09
N PRO A 457 -9.77 24.71 14.82
CA PRO A 457 -9.00 25.82 14.26
C PRO A 457 -7.88 25.36 13.33
N VAL A 458 -7.57 26.20 12.35
CA VAL A 458 -6.39 26.07 11.48
C VAL A 458 -5.30 27.03 11.96
N ALA A 459 -4.10 26.51 12.17
CA ALA A 459 -2.86 27.23 12.41
C ALA A 459 -1.92 27.02 11.21
N ARG A 460 -1.23 28.07 10.80
CA ARG A 460 -0.29 28.08 9.67
C ARG A 460 1.16 28.21 10.11
N THR A 461 1.39 28.54 11.38
CA THR A 461 2.73 28.73 11.96
C THR A 461 2.84 28.08 13.34
N THR A 462 4.05 27.67 13.75
CA THR A 462 4.27 27.12 15.09
C THR A 462 3.74 28.05 16.20
N PRO A 463 3.98 29.39 16.19
CA PRO A 463 3.44 30.28 17.21
C PRO A 463 1.90 30.27 17.30
N GLU A 464 1.19 30.19 16.17
CA GLU A 464 -0.28 30.06 16.16
C GLU A 464 -0.72 28.75 16.80
N LEU A 465 -0.05 27.64 16.47
CA LEU A 465 -0.35 26.34 17.07
C LEU A 465 -0.11 26.36 18.59
N LEU A 466 0.98 26.95 19.06
CA LEU A 466 1.28 27.08 20.49
C LEU A 466 0.24 27.93 21.22
N ALA A 467 -0.27 28.99 20.58
CA ALA A 467 -1.34 29.80 21.16
C ALA A 467 -2.62 28.98 21.37
N LEU A 468 -2.96 28.08 20.43
CA LEU A 468 -4.11 27.19 20.53
C LEU A 468 -3.92 26.09 21.59
N LEU A 469 -2.71 25.51 21.68
CA LEU A 469 -2.40 24.46 22.66
C LEU A 469 -2.43 24.96 24.12
N ARG A 470 -2.19 26.26 24.34
CA ARG A 470 -2.17 26.86 25.68
C ARG A 470 -3.54 26.85 26.37
N ASP A 471 -4.63 26.95 25.62
CA ASP A 471 -6.00 27.01 26.16
C ASP A 471 -6.98 26.19 25.30
N LEU A 472 -6.83 24.87 25.37
CA LEU A 472 -7.73 23.92 24.71
C LEU A 472 -9.20 24.06 25.16
N PRO A 473 -9.53 24.31 26.45
CA PRO A 473 -10.91 24.57 26.85
C PRO A 473 -11.55 25.75 26.12
N ALA A 474 -10.84 26.87 25.95
CA ALA A 474 -11.34 28.01 25.18
C ALA A 474 -11.52 27.67 23.69
N VAL A 475 -10.59 26.90 23.11
CA VAL A 475 -10.73 26.39 21.73
C VAL A 475 -11.99 25.53 21.60
N GLN A 476 -12.20 24.58 22.50
CA GLN A 476 -13.39 23.72 22.48
C GLN A 476 -14.67 24.53 22.61
N ALA A 477 -14.73 25.50 23.53
CA ALA A 477 -15.89 26.37 23.70
C ALA A 477 -16.19 27.16 22.42
N ARG A 478 -15.17 27.74 21.78
CA ARG A 478 -15.29 28.50 20.53
C ARG A 478 -15.77 27.66 19.36
N TYR A 479 -15.33 26.40 19.26
CA TYR A 479 -15.64 25.51 18.14
C TYR A 479 -16.76 24.49 18.43
N ALA A 480 -17.39 24.54 19.62
CA ALA A 480 -18.35 23.53 20.08
C ALA A 480 -19.49 23.26 19.08
N ALA A 481 -20.05 24.31 18.47
CA ALA A 481 -21.14 24.16 17.49
C ALA A 481 -20.66 23.44 16.22
N ARG A 482 -19.51 23.84 15.66
CA ARG A 482 -18.89 23.19 14.48
C ARG A 482 -18.54 21.75 14.77
N TYR A 483 -17.92 21.48 15.93
CA TYR A 483 -17.54 20.13 16.34
C TYR A 483 -18.77 19.22 16.49
N ARG A 484 -19.86 19.71 17.09
CA ARG A 484 -21.12 18.95 17.21
C ARG A 484 -21.73 18.64 15.85
N ALA A 485 -21.82 19.63 14.95
CA ALA A 485 -22.33 19.42 13.60
C ALA A 485 -21.49 18.38 12.85
N PHE A 486 -20.16 18.49 12.93
CA PHE A 486 -19.23 17.54 12.35
C PHE A 486 -19.43 16.12 12.89
N ARG A 487 -19.60 15.96 14.21
CA ARG A 487 -19.91 14.64 14.82
C ARG A 487 -21.25 14.10 14.37
N GLN A 488 -22.27 14.95 14.22
CA GLN A 488 -23.58 14.51 13.72
C GLN A 488 -23.49 14.01 12.28
N GLU A 489 -22.69 14.67 11.44
CA GLU A 489 -22.54 14.30 10.04
C GLU A 489 -21.66 13.05 9.84
N TYR A 490 -20.48 13.01 10.47
CA TYR A 490 -19.47 11.98 10.19
C TYR A 490 -19.41 10.89 11.26
N CYS A 491 -19.98 11.14 12.46
CA CYS A 491 -19.84 10.27 13.62
C CYS A 491 -21.14 9.72 14.21
N ALA A 492 -22.30 9.91 13.57
CA ALA A 492 -23.61 9.57 14.15
C ALA A 492 -23.74 8.12 14.66
N LEU A 493 -23.07 7.17 14.00
CA LEU A 493 -23.15 5.73 14.29
C LEU A 493 -22.01 5.20 15.18
N ALA A 494 -21.24 6.09 15.84
CA ALA A 494 -20.20 5.66 16.80
C ALA A 494 -20.82 5.22 18.13
N ASP A 495 -21.06 3.92 18.27
CA ASP A 495 -21.60 3.29 19.49
C ASP A 495 -20.74 2.13 20.03
N GLY A 496 -19.60 1.87 19.40
CA GLY A 496 -18.64 0.84 19.84
C GLY A 496 -18.98 -0.57 19.38
N ALA A 497 -19.94 -0.72 18.46
CA ALA A 497 -20.42 -2.01 17.98
C ALA A 497 -20.25 -2.20 16.46
N ALA A 498 -19.45 -1.36 15.78
CA ALA A 498 -19.28 -1.44 14.33
C ALA A 498 -18.65 -2.76 13.88
N ALA A 499 -17.60 -3.23 14.56
CA ALA A 499 -16.93 -4.50 14.27
C ALA A 499 -17.91 -5.68 14.34
N ARG A 500 -18.71 -5.74 15.40
CA ARG A 500 -19.75 -6.76 15.59
C ARG A 500 -20.78 -6.72 14.47
N ARG A 501 -21.32 -5.54 14.13
CA ARG A 501 -22.27 -5.38 13.02
C ARG A 501 -21.70 -5.84 11.69
N VAL A 502 -20.42 -5.53 11.42
CA VAL A 502 -19.73 -6.02 10.20
C VAL A 502 -19.66 -7.54 10.20
N VAL A 503 -19.26 -8.15 11.31
CA VAL A 503 -19.17 -9.60 11.42
C VAL A 503 -20.52 -10.26 11.19
N GLU A 504 -21.58 -9.79 11.86
CA GLU A 504 -22.93 -10.32 11.72
C GLU A 504 -23.48 -10.15 10.29
N ALA A 505 -23.19 -9.03 9.63
CA ALA A 505 -23.69 -8.75 8.28
C ALA A 505 -22.96 -9.52 7.17
N VAL A 506 -21.65 -9.73 7.30
CA VAL A 506 -20.80 -10.29 6.24
C VAL A 506 -20.50 -11.77 6.46
N PHE A 507 -20.42 -12.20 7.72
CA PHE A 507 -20.05 -13.54 8.13
C PHE A 507 -21.17 -14.18 8.97
N GLY A 508 -22.41 -13.72 8.89
CA GLY A 508 -23.55 -14.31 9.60
C GLY A 508 -24.24 -15.42 8.78
N PRO A 509 -25.11 -16.25 9.40
CA PRO A 509 -25.86 -17.31 8.71
C PRO A 509 -26.72 -16.80 7.54
N ALA A 510 -27.22 -15.56 7.64
CA ALA A 510 -27.99 -14.91 6.58
C ALA A 510 -27.13 -14.50 5.37
N ALA A 511 -25.83 -14.29 5.56
CA ALA A 511 -24.87 -14.06 4.49
C ALA A 511 -24.49 -15.36 3.78
N GLU A 512 -24.34 -16.45 4.54
CA GLU A 512 -24.10 -17.81 4.00
C GLU A 512 -25.25 -18.27 3.10
N ALA A 513 -26.51 -18.03 3.50
CA ALA A 513 -27.68 -18.35 2.69
C ALA A 513 -27.75 -17.56 1.36
N ARG A 514 -27.15 -16.37 1.28
CA ARG A 514 -27.06 -15.56 0.05
C ARG A 514 -25.88 -15.94 -0.84
N ALA A 515 -24.87 -16.60 -0.30
CA ALA A 515 -23.73 -17.13 -1.07
C ALA A 515 -24.04 -18.49 -1.69
N CYS A 516 -24.99 -19.25 -1.12
CA CYS A 516 -25.43 -20.55 -1.63
C CYS A 516 -26.62 -20.48 -2.62
N ALA A 517 -27.18 -19.29 -2.86
CA ALA A 517 -28.28 -19.04 -3.81
C ALA A 517 -27.76 -18.28 -5.03
#